data_AF-A0A6B3HHE9-F1
#
_entry.id   AF-A0A6B3HHE9-F1
#
_cell.length_a   1.000
_cell.length_b   1.000
_cell.length_c   1.000
_cell.angle_alpha   90.00
_cell.angle_beta   90.00
_cell.angle_gamma   90.00
#
_symmetry.space_group_name_H-M   'P 1'
#
loop_
_entity.id
_entity.type
_entity.pdbx_description
1 polymer ?
#
loop_
_entity_poly.entity_id
_entity_poly.type
_entity_poly.pdbx_seq_one_letter_code
_entity_poly.pdbx_strand_id
1 'polypeptide(L)'
;NINFTNVCYTGCRFCAFAQRRTDADAYTLSLDQVADRAAQAWDVGAVEVCMQGGIHPDLPGTAYFDIARAVKERVPGMHVHAFSPMEVVNGATRTGMSIRDWLTAAKEAGLDSIPG
;
A
#
# COMPACT_ATOMS: atom_id res chain seq x y z
N ASN A 1 -2.81 0.73 -11.39
CA ASN A 1 -3.31 0.77 -10.00
C ASN A 1 -3.07 -0.60 -9.39
N ILE A 2 -2.46 -0.67 -8.21
CA ILE A 2 -2.15 -1.92 -7.50
C ILE A 2 -2.89 -1.89 -6.17
N ASN A 3 -3.90 -2.76 -6.05
CA ASN A 3 -4.57 -2.99 -4.78
C ASN A 3 -3.83 -4.10 -4.02
N PHE A 4 -3.12 -3.77 -2.95
CA PHE A 4 -2.25 -4.76 -2.27
C PHE A 4 -3.02 -5.71 -1.34
N THR A 5 -4.23 -5.34 -0.94
CA THR A 5 -5.17 -6.24 -0.26
C THR A 5 -6.58 -5.68 -0.38
N ASN A 6 -7.58 -6.55 -0.42
CA ASN A 6 -8.98 -6.16 -0.26
C ASN A 6 -9.56 -6.56 1.12
N VAL A 7 -8.72 -6.97 2.07
CA VAL A 7 -9.13 -7.29 3.44
C VAL A 7 -9.10 -6.03 4.29
N CYS A 8 -10.21 -5.69 4.95
CA CYS A 8 -10.31 -4.47 5.75
C CYS A 8 -11.17 -4.67 6.99
N TYR A 9 -10.64 -4.34 8.18
CA TYR A 9 -11.42 -4.43 9.41
C TYR A 9 -12.45 -3.31 9.57
N THR A 10 -12.33 -2.19 8.82
CA THR A 10 -13.24 -1.04 8.95
C THR A 10 -14.65 -1.36 8.46
N GLY A 11 -14.80 -2.20 7.43
CA GLY A 11 -16.11 -2.69 6.98
C GLY A 11 -17.05 -1.62 6.40
N CYS A 12 -16.52 -0.63 5.67
CA CYS A 12 -17.34 0.41 5.03
C CYS A 12 -18.36 -0.19 4.06
N ARG A 13 -19.66 0.06 4.26
CA ARG A 13 -20.76 -0.57 3.48
C ARG A 13 -20.77 -0.31 1.98
N PHE A 14 -20.07 0.74 1.56
CA PHE A 14 -19.96 1.16 0.15
C PHE A 14 -18.64 0.72 -0.50
N CYS A 15 -17.73 0.09 0.25
CA CYS A 15 -16.37 -0.20 -0.21
C CYS A 15 -16.21 -1.66 -0.63
N ALA A 16 -15.64 -1.88 -1.81
CA ALA A 16 -15.32 -3.22 -2.31
C ALA A 16 -14.20 -3.93 -1.53
N PHE A 17 -13.41 -3.20 -0.72
CA PHE A 17 -12.37 -3.77 0.16
C PHE A 17 -12.89 -4.16 1.55
N ALA A 18 -14.20 -4.16 1.78
CA ALA A 18 -14.78 -4.57 3.06
C ALA A 18 -14.79 -6.10 3.27
N GLN A 19 -13.84 -6.83 2.68
CA GLN A 19 -13.75 -8.28 2.84
C GLN A 19 -13.12 -8.63 4.19
N ARG A 20 -13.64 -9.68 4.82
CA ARG A 20 -13.02 -10.40 5.93
C ARG A 20 -12.02 -11.41 5.35
N ARG A 21 -11.05 -11.81 6.15
CA ARG A 21 -10.06 -12.84 5.78
C ARG A 21 -10.68 -14.17 5.33
N THR A 22 -11.88 -14.47 5.82
CA THR A 22 -12.61 -15.71 5.54
C THR A 22 -13.49 -15.63 4.30
N ASP A 23 -13.64 -14.43 3.72
CA ASP A 23 -14.49 -14.27 2.56
C ASP A 23 -13.80 -14.86 1.33
N ALA A 24 -14.58 -15.48 0.44
CA ALA A 24 -14.04 -16.27 -0.68
C ALA A 24 -13.15 -15.44 -1.62
N ASP A 25 -13.44 -14.14 -1.75
CA ASP A 25 -12.73 -13.22 -2.63
C ASP A 25 -11.61 -12.44 -1.92
N ALA A 26 -11.30 -12.77 -0.67
CA ALA A 26 -10.26 -12.11 0.09
C ALA A 26 -8.86 -12.43 -0.46
N TYR A 27 -8.04 -11.39 -0.63
CA TYR A 27 -6.64 -11.54 -1.04
C TYR A 27 -5.73 -10.51 -0.37
N THR A 28 -4.46 -10.89 -0.26
CA THR A 28 -3.34 -10.04 0.12
C THR A 28 -2.18 -10.41 -0.77
N LEU A 29 -1.64 -9.42 -1.48
CA LEU A 29 -0.49 -9.61 -2.36
C LEU A 29 0.79 -9.75 -1.53
N SER A 30 1.71 -10.60 -1.97
CA SER A 30 3.09 -10.57 -1.46
C SER A 30 3.83 -9.32 -1.98
N LEU A 31 4.94 -8.97 -1.32
CA LEU A 31 5.80 -7.87 -1.77
C LEU A 31 6.32 -8.10 -3.19
N ASP A 32 6.72 -9.34 -3.52
CA ASP A 32 7.13 -9.71 -4.88
C ASP A 32 5.99 -9.51 -5.88
N GLN A 33 4.76 -9.90 -5.54
CA GLN A 33 3.60 -9.69 -6.41
C GLN A 33 3.24 -8.22 -6.62
N VAL A 34 3.54 -7.34 -5.65
CA VAL A 34 3.41 -5.88 -5.82
C VAL A 34 4.50 -5.37 -6.75
N ALA A 35 5.76 -5.75 -6.49
CA ALA A 35 6.92 -5.36 -7.29
C ALA A 35 6.82 -5.83 -8.75
N ASP A 36 6.37 -7.07 -8.98
CA ASP A 36 6.13 -7.65 -10.30
C ASP A 36 5.09 -6.83 -11.08
N ARG A 37 3.99 -6.43 -10.43
CA ARG A 37 2.97 -5.58 -11.07
C ARG A 37 3.50 -4.19 -11.41
N ALA A 38 4.35 -3.62 -10.56
CA ALA A 38 4.99 -2.34 -10.87
C ALA A 38 5.96 -2.47 -12.05
N ALA A 39 6.73 -3.55 -12.12
CA ALA A 39 7.62 -3.85 -13.25
C ALA A 39 6.82 -4.05 -14.55
N GLN A 40 5.73 -4.84 -14.51
CA GLN A 40 4.85 -5.01 -15.66
C GLN A 40 4.28 -3.68 -16.17
N ALA A 41 3.90 -2.77 -15.26
CA ALA A 41 3.43 -1.45 -15.62
C ALA A 41 4.53 -0.60 -16.27
N TRP A 42 5.75 -0.65 -15.71
CA TRP A 42 6.91 0.03 -16.26
C TRP A 42 7.25 -0.44 -17.67
N ASP A 43 7.22 -1.76 -17.91
CA ASP A 43 7.55 -2.37 -19.20
C ASP A 43 6.58 -1.94 -20.32
N VAL A 44 5.35 -1.53 -19.97
CA VAL A 44 4.36 -0.97 -20.91
C VAL A 44 4.35 0.57 -20.93
N GLY A 45 5.36 1.21 -20.33
CA GLY A 45 5.59 2.65 -20.39
C GLY A 45 4.92 3.47 -19.28
N ALA A 46 4.40 2.84 -18.23
CA ALA A 46 3.90 3.58 -17.07
C ALA A 46 5.07 4.20 -16.29
N VAL A 47 4.90 5.46 -15.86
CA VAL A 47 5.87 6.18 -15.03
C VAL A 47 5.41 6.33 -13.58
N GLU A 48 4.16 5.99 -13.29
CA GLU A 48 3.55 6.06 -11.98
C GLU A 48 2.71 4.82 -11.69
N VAL A 49 2.77 4.34 -10.44
CA VAL A 49 1.80 3.39 -9.87
C VAL A 49 1.01 4.04 -8.75
N CYS A 50 -0.32 3.99 -8.90
CA CYS A 50 -1.23 4.26 -7.79
C CYS A 50 -1.41 2.99 -6.94
N MET A 51 -1.25 3.07 -5.61
CA MET A 51 -1.43 1.90 -4.72
C MET A 51 -2.27 2.21 -3.49
N GLN A 52 -3.24 1.34 -3.21
CA GLN A 52 -4.16 1.44 -2.08
C GLN A 52 -4.56 0.03 -1.62
N GLY A 53 -5.15 -0.11 -0.44
CA GLY A 53 -5.68 -1.37 0.01
C GLY A 53 -6.65 -1.25 1.17
N GLY A 54 -7.15 -2.39 1.61
CA GLY A 54 -7.88 -2.50 2.86
C GLY A 54 -6.97 -2.32 4.08
N ILE A 55 -7.57 -1.95 5.22
CA ILE A 55 -6.87 -1.87 6.50
C ILE A 55 -6.79 -3.28 7.10
N HIS A 56 -5.79 -4.05 6.65
CA HIS A 56 -5.63 -5.45 7.04
C HIS A 56 -5.06 -5.57 8.48
N PRO A 57 -5.74 -6.25 9.43
CA PRO A 57 -5.32 -6.29 10.83
C PRO A 57 -4.01 -7.06 11.05
N ASP A 58 -3.74 -8.11 10.27
CA ASP A 58 -2.54 -8.95 10.47
C ASP A 58 -1.29 -8.53 9.68
N LEU A 59 -1.37 -7.54 8.78
CA LEU A 59 -0.14 -7.01 8.16
C LEU A 59 0.73 -6.36 9.24
N PRO A 60 2.06 -6.34 9.17
CA PRO A 60 2.87 -5.59 10.15
C PRO A 60 2.61 -4.08 10.04
N GLY A 61 2.86 -3.32 11.12
CA GLY A 61 2.72 -1.85 11.10
C GLY A 61 3.62 -1.17 10.05
N THR A 62 4.72 -1.82 9.67
CA THR A 62 5.67 -1.37 8.64
C THR A 62 5.27 -1.72 7.22
N ALA A 63 4.20 -2.49 7.00
CA ALA A 63 3.86 -3.07 5.70
C ALA A 63 3.82 -2.02 4.57
N TYR A 64 3.31 -0.83 4.85
CA TYR A 64 3.27 0.27 3.88
C TYR A 64 4.66 0.70 3.40
N PHE A 65 5.65 0.76 4.31
CA PHE A 65 7.04 1.07 3.96
C PHE A 65 7.66 -0.07 3.15
N ASP A 66 7.37 -1.31 3.53
CA ASP A 66 7.91 -2.49 2.86
C ASP A 66 7.34 -2.62 1.43
N ILE A 67 6.06 -2.28 1.24
CA ILE A 67 5.39 -2.19 -0.08
C ILE A 67 6.05 -1.12 -0.96
N ALA A 68 6.24 0.10 -0.44
CA ALA A 68 6.88 1.18 -1.21
C ALA A 68 8.32 0.81 -1.59
N ARG A 69 9.07 0.22 -0.64
CA ARG A 69 10.44 -0.22 -0.86
C ARG A 69 10.53 -1.31 -1.92
N ALA A 70 9.65 -2.31 -1.87
CA ALA A 70 9.62 -3.38 -2.87
C ALA A 70 9.43 -2.86 -4.30
N VAL A 71 8.59 -1.83 -4.48
CA VAL A 71 8.42 -1.17 -5.78
C VAL A 71 9.70 -0.46 -6.20
N LYS A 72 10.31 0.34 -5.33
CA LYS A 72 11.53 1.09 -5.65
C LYS A 72 12.74 0.20 -5.87
N GLU A 73 12.87 -0.90 -5.14
CA GLU A 73 13.95 -1.88 -5.35
C GLU A 73 13.83 -2.55 -6.71
N ARG A 74 12.60 -2.86 -7.15
CA ARG A 74 12.38 -3.48 -8.45
C ARG A 74 12.46 -2.50 -9.61
N VAL A 75 11.87 -1.32 -9.43
CA VAL A 75 11.76 -0.28 -10.46
C VAL A 75 12.14 1.06 -9.83
N PRO A 76 13.44 1.39 -9.72
CA PRO A 76 13.90 2.61 -9.04
C PRO A 76 13.34 3.91 -9.63
N GLY A 77 13.02 3.91 -10.93
CA GLY A 77 12.45 5.07 -11.63
C GLY A 77 10.93 5.23 -11.51
N MET A 78 10.22 4.28 -10.90
CA MET A 78 8.76 4.33 -10.79
C MET A 78 8.32 5.38 -9.78
N HIS A 79 7.42 6.28 -10.16
CA HIS A 79 6.74 7.18 -9.22
C HIS A 79 5.70 6.41 -8.39
N VAL A 80 5.79 6.48 -7.07
CA VAL A 80 4.91 5.78 -6.14
C VAL A 80 3.91 6.77 -5.56
N HIS A 81 2.68 6.73 -6.07
CA HIS A 81 1.55 7.50 -5.58
C HIS A 81 0.64 6.61 -4.72
N ALA A 82 0.73 6.69 -3.40
CA ALA A 82 0.10 5.67 -2.56
C ALA A 82 -0.41 6.15 -1.19
N PHE A 83 -1.27 5.31 -0.63
CA PHE A 83 -1.85 5.35 0.71
C PHE A 83 -2.88 6.46 0.94
N SER A 84 -4.10 6.07 1.29
CA SER A 84 -5.16 6.96 1.77
C SER A 84 -4.86 7.53 3.16
N PRO A 85 -5.56 8.60 3.57
CA PRO A 85 -5.47 9.09 4.95
C PRO A 85 -5.74 8.02 6.02
N MET A 86 -6.62 7.07 5.75
CA MET A 86 -6.92 5.97 6.67
C MET A 86 -5.73 4.99 6.81
N GLU A 87 -5.04 4.70 5.71
CA GLU A 87 -3.82 3.87 5.74
C GLU A 87 -2.69 4.58 6.48
N VAL A 88 -2.53 5.90 6.28
CA VAL A 88 -1.55 6.72 7.03
C VAL A 88 -1.84 6.69 8.53
N VAL A 89 -3.09 6.95 8.95
CA VAL A 89 -3.49 6.93 10.36
C VAL A 89 -3.29 5.55 10.98
N ASN A 90 -3.68 4.50 10.26
CA ASN A 90 -3.47 3.13 10.72
C ASN A 90 -1.98 2.80 10.85
N GLY A 91 -1.17 3.10 9.84
CA GLY A 91 0.27 2.88 9.86
C GLY A 91 0.95 3.60 11.01
N ALA A 92 0.67 4.89 11.19
CA ALA A 92 1.21 5.69 12.29
C ALA A 92 0.83 5.12 13.65
N THR A 93 -0.44 4.76 13.84
CA THR A 93 -0.93 4.15 15.08
C THR A 93 -0.23 2.83 15.39
N ARG A 94 -0.08 1.96 14.38
CA ARG A 94 0.48 0.63 14.54
C ARG A 94 1.99 0.60 14.72
N THR A 95 2.68 1.66 14.30
CA THR A 95 4.12 1.85 14.51
C THR A 95 4.43 2.70 15.74
N GLY A 96 3.42 3.31 16.37
CA GLY A 96 3.61 4.25 17.48
C GLY A 96 4.26 5.57 17.07
N MET A 97 4.25 5.89 15.76
CA MET A 97 4.86 7.11 15.21
C MET A 97 3.84 8.25 15.18
N SER A 98 4.32 9.50 15.23
CA SER A 98 3.48 10.63 14.83
C SER A 98 3.18 10.56 13.33
N ILE A 99 2.09 11.18 12.88
CA ILE A 99 1.77 11.24 11.43
C ILE A 99 2.93 11.85 10.64
N ARG A 100 3.59 12.89 11.19
CA ARG A 100 4.76 13.52 10.56
C ARG A 100 5.90 12.52 10.38
N ASP A 101 6.26 11.81 11.45
CA ASP A 101 7.39 10.87 11.41
C ASP A 101 7.09 9.69 10.50
N TRP A 102 5.83 9.22 10.51
CA TRP A 102 5.38 8.17 9.61
C TRP A 102 5.48 8.60 8.14
N LEU A 103 5.04 9.82 7.81
CA LEU A 103 5.14 10.36 6.45
C LEU A 103 6.59 10.56 6.01
N THR A 104 7.47 11.00 6.91
CA THR A 104 8.92 11.05 6.65
C THR A 104 9.47 9.67 6.33
N ALA A 105 9.17 8.67 7.16
CA ALA A 105 9.61 7.30 6.95
C ALA A 105 9.03 6.67 5.67
N ALA A 106 7.78 6.99 5.33
CA ALA A 106 7.16 6.55 4.07
C ALA A 106 7.89 7.14 2.86
N LYS A 107 8.22 8.42 2.92
CA LYS A 107 9.01 9.11 1.87
C LYS A 107 10.40 8.48 1.72
N GLU A 108 11.08 8.22 2.84
CA GLU A 108 12.39 7.53 2.85
C GLU A 108 12.30 6.10 2.30
N ALA A 109 11.18 5.41 2.52
CA ALA A 109 10.92 4.09 1.98
C ALA A 109 10.56 4.09 0.48
N GLY A 110 10.32 5.26 -0.12
CA GLY A 110 10.07 5.39 -1.55
C GLY A 110 8.71 5.95 -1.95
N LEU A 111 7.91 6.48 -1.02
CA LEU A 111 6.66 7.17 -1.35
C LEU A 111 6.95 8.55 -1.95
N ASP A 112 6.46 8.83 -3.15
CA ASP A 112 6.69 10.10 -3.83
C ASP A 112 5.51 11.08 -3.66
N SER A 113 4.27 10.59 -3.70
CA SER A 113 3.07 11.39 -3.43
C SER A 113 1.92 10.57 -2.86
N ILE A 114 0.89 11.27 -2.37
CA ILE A 114 -0.27 10.68 -1.68
C ILE A 114 -1.55 11.07 -2.42
N PRO A 115 -2.52 10.16 -2.61
CA PRO A 115 -3.82 10.48 -3.19
C PRO A 115 -4.61 11.46 -2.31
N GLY A 116 -5.15 12.50 -2.95
CA GLY A 116 -5.99 13.53 -2.34
C GLY A 116 -7.48 13.21 -2.38
#